data_AF-A0A9E0XG56-F1
#
_entry.id   AF-A0A9E0XG56-F1
#
_cell.length_a   1.000
_cell.length_b   1.000
_cell.length_c   1.000
_cell.angle_alpha   90.00
_cell.angle_beta   90.00
_cell.angle_gamma   90.00
#
_symmetry.space_group_name_H-M   'P 1'
#
loop_
_entity.id
_entity.type
_entity.pdbx_description
1 polymer ?
#
loop_
_entity_poly.entity_id
_entity_poly.type
_entity_poly.pdbx_seq_one_letter_code
_entity_poly.pdbx_strand_id
1 'polypeptide(L)'
;MKRFCLYLASLAALSVAAWAQTAITSITTTSSTGTTTSADTPAVNFENNVLAVNTFSTATANYKVAGIADLAFVRRATGVDNPNQSSVWYRDGTVSGEQLGNYSTSYPALMLQNNLNGGSDNTFANGTQGSHVAQDGNIERLDFVFSGGMTASAAQVFAVFERGDVGVHDLFKIAVITGWDFVNNVPTSYGTLTGPSTSADWGTSNVVGSSGYHLFRYNTGDNLTTSTAHSETGSQGVGGIMFTMAQLGITPGTTIYGYSLFGNDVTDGGNSANLINYANSTYFPSNTSNATGSGGIDLATVNGVSFSVIPEASTYALGGVAAMIGAIVFHRRRAKRAAKA
;
A
#
# COMPACT_ATOMS: atom_id res chain seq x y z
N MET A 1 1.54 64.84 -6.43
CA MET A 1 2.26 63.78 -5.68
C MET A 1 1.43 63.38 -4.46
N LYS A 2 0.54 62.40 -4.61
CA LYS A 2 -0.23 61.81 -3.48
C LYS A 2 0.09 60.32 -3.43
N ARG A 3 0.54 59.90 -2.25
CA ARG A 3 1.07 58.57 -1.93
C ARG A 3 -0.06 57.54 -1.96
N PHE A 4 0.12 56.50 -2.76
CA PHE A 4 -0.74 55.32 -2.77
C PHE A 4 0.02 54.21 -2.01
N CYS A 5 -0.26 54.06 -0.73
CA CYS A 5 0.23 52.94 0.07
C CYS A 5 -0.60 51.70 -0.27
N LEU A 6 -0.05 50.79 -1.07
CA LEU A 6 -0.58 49.43 -1.20
C LEU A 6 -0.20 48.64 0.05
N TYR A 7 -1.17 48.40 0.91
CA TYR A 7 -1.13 47.27 1.84
C TYR A 7 -1.46 46.00 1.03
N LEU A 8 -0.43 45.29 0.55
CA LEU A 8 -0.58 43.86 0.27
C LEU A 8 -0.54 43.13 1.62
N ALA A 9 -1.71 42.98 2.24
CA ALA A 9 -1.90 41.94 3.24
C ALA A 9 -1.82 40.60 2.51
N SER A 10 -0.68 39.94 2.60
CA SER A 10 -0.50 38.54 2.22
C SER A 10 -1.43 37.69 3.08
N LEU A 11 -2.63 37.43 2.57
CA LEU A 11 -3.49 36.36 3.05
C LEU A 11 -2.79 35.04 2.72
N ALA A 12 -1.84 34.63 3.56
CA ALA A 12 -1.39 33.25 3.59
C ALA A 12 -2.57 32.44 4.15
N ALA A 13 -3.46 32.03 3.25
CA ALA A 13 -4.38 30.95 3.55
C ALA A 13 -3.50 29.74 3.87
N LEU A 14 -3.31 29.46 5.15
CA LEU A 14 -2.95 28.15 5.64
C LEU A 14 -4.08 27.23 5.18
N SER A 15 -3.98 26.72 3.96
CA SER A 15 -4.69 25.51 3.58
C SER A 15 -4.20 24.47 4.57
N VAL A 16 -5.01 24.19 5.58
CA VAL A 16 -4.87 22.98 6.38
C VAL A 16 -4.93 21.87 5.35
N ALA A 17 -3.77 21.34 4.97
CA ALA A 17 -3.68 20.31 3.95
C ALA A 17 -4.56 19.18 4.45
N ALA A 18 -5.67 18.94 3.74
CA ALA A 18 -6.57 17.87 4.09
C ALA A 18 -5.75 16.58 4.08
N TRP A 19 -5.80 15.88 5.22
CA TRP A 19 -5.06 14.69 5.56
C TRP A 19 -5.58 13.47 4.78
N ALA A 20 -5.68 13.59 3.46
CA ALA A 20 -6.35 12.60 2.64
C ALA A 20 -5.35 11.86 1.76
N GLN A 21 -5.22 10.55 1.96
CA GLN A 21 -4.81 9.59 0.95
C GLN A 21 -5.38 9.93 -0.43
N THR A 22 -4.69 9.50 -1.48
CA THR A 22 -5.14 9.71 -2.86
C THR A 22 -5.52 8.38 -3.50
N ALA A 23 -6.74 8.28 -4.02
CA ALA A 23 -7.18 7.13 -4.80
C ALA A 23 -6.30 6.91 -6.04
N ILE A 24 -5.95 5.65 -6.26
CA ILE A 24 -5.30 5.20 -7.49
C ILE A 24 -6.40 4.98 -8.53
N THR A 25 -6.25 5.58 -9.71
CA THR A 25 -7.27 5.56 -10.76
C THR A 25 -6.99 4.50 -11.83
N SER A 26 -5.74 4.09 -11.99
CA SER A 26 -5.35 3.01 -12.89
C SER A 26 -3.99 2.44 -12.53
N ILE A 27 -3.71 1.23 -13.01
CA ILE A 27 -2.41 0.57 -12.88
C ILE A 27 -1.96 0.06 -14.25
N THR A 28 -0.65 -0.08 -14.42
CA THR A 28 -0.06 -0.97 -15.43
C THR A 28 0.60 -2.12 -14.72
N THR A 29 0.44 -3.32 -15.28
CA THR A 29 1.00 -4.54 -14.72
C THR A 29 1.92 -5.24 -15.70
N THR A 30 2.84 -6.03 -15.16
CA THR A 30 3.58 -7.04 -15.91
C THR A 30 3.15 -8.41 -15.44
N SER A 31 2.92 -9.32 -16.38
CA SER A 31 2.56 -10.70 -16.09
C SER A 31 3.71 -11.65 -16.41
N SER A 32 3.97 -12.61 -15.52
CA SER A 32 4.85 -13.74 -15.80
C SER A 32 4.22 -15.04 -15.32
N THR A 33 4.40 -16.11 -16.09
CA THR A 33 3.93 -17.45 -15.75
C THR A 33 4.94 -18.17 -14.86
N GLY A 34 4.44 -18.82 -13.82
CA GLY A 34 5.27 -19.63 -12.93
C GLY A 34 5.34 -21.10 -13.33
N THR A 35 6.05 -21.89 -12.52
CA THR A 35 5.96 -23.34 -12.58
C THR A 35 4.93 -23.80 -11.58
N THR A 36 3.93 -24.57 -12.00
CA THR A 36 2.86 -25.04 -11.11
C THR A 36 3.42 -25.83 -9.93
N THR A 37 2.95 -25.52 -8.72
CA THR A 37 3.25 -26.23 -7.48
C THR A 37 1.98 -26.79 -6.89
N SER A 38 1.96 -28.09 -6.61
CA SER A 38 0.87 -28.72 -5.84
C SER A 38 1.22 -28.66 -4.35
N ALA A 39 0.39 -28.02 -3.54
CA ALA A 39 0.60 -27.83 -2.12
C ALA A 39 -0.72 -27.85 -1.34
N ASP A 40 -0.66 -27.75 0.00
CA ASP A 40 -1.80 -27.81 0.93
C ASP A 40 -2.54 -29.17 1.00
N THR A 41 -3.50 -29.28 1.92
CA THR A 41 -4.31 -30.49 2.13
C THR A 41 -5.81 -30.15 2.19
N PRO A 42 -6.64 -30.64 1.25
CA PRO A 42 -6.27 -31.43 0.06
C PRO A 42 -5.38 -30.63 -0.89
N ALA A 43 -4.66 -31.34 -1.76
CA ALA A 43 -3.70 -30.72 -2.67
C ALA A 43 -4.40 -29.74 -3.63
N VAL A 44 -3.90 -28.50 -3.65
CA VAL A 44 -4.29 -27.41 -4.55
C VAL A 44 -3.11 -27.09 -5.46
N ASN A 45 -3.40 -26.76 -6.72
CA ASN A 45 -2.38 -26.38 -7.69
C ASN A 45 -2.24 -24.85 -7.73
N PHE A 46 -1.06 -24.35 -7.42
CA PHE A 46 -0.69 -22.94 -7.57
C PHE A 46 0.10 -22.77 -8.86
N GLU A 47 -0.42 -21.99 -9.81
CA GLU A 47 0.26 -21.72 -11.09
C GLU A 47 1.53 -20.87 -10.90
N ASN A 48 1.67 -20.18 -9.76
CA ASN A 48 2.79 -19.28 -9.46
C ASN A 48 2.93 -18.14 -10.49
N ASN A 49 1.80 -17.67 -11.01
CA ASN A 49 1.73 -16.52 -11.88
C ASN A 49 1.88 -15.23 -11.07
N VAL A 50 2.70 -14.34 -11.59
CA VAL A 50 2.90 -13.01 -11.02
C VAL A 50 2.15 -12.00 -11.87
N LEU A 51 1.25 -11.24 -11.25
CA LEU A 51 0.65 -10.03 -11.82
C LEU A 51 1.18 -8.84 -11.03
N ALA A 52 2.37 -8.37 -11.41
CA ALA A 52 3.09 -7.32 -10.68
C ALA A 52 2.65 -5.93 -11.10
N VAL A 53 2.49 -5.03 -10.14
CA VAL A 53 2.29 -3.60 -10.43
C VAL A 53 3.61 -3.02 -10.92
N ASN A 54 3.59 -2.38 -12.09
CA ASN A 54 4.75 -1.71 -12.67
C ASN A 54 4.65 -0.19 -12.49
N THR A 55 3.49 0.38 -12.83
CA THR A 55 3.16 1.78 -12.59
C THR A 55 1.72 1.92 -12.11
N PHE A 56 1.41 3.06 -11.50
CA PHE A 56 0.03 3.45 -11.26
C PHE A 56 -0.17 4.95 -11.52
N SER A 57 -1.42 5.35 -11.68
CA SER A 57 -1.81 6.74 -11.88
C SER A 57 -2.78 7.19 -10.79
N THR A 58 -2.68 8.46 -10.41
CA THR A 58 -3.72 9.18 -9.67
C THR A 58 -4.33 10.24 -10.60
N ALA A 59 -5.22 11.08 -10.08
CA ALA A 59 -5.74 12.23 -10.82
C ALA A 59 -4.66 13.26 -11.22
N THR A 60 -3.49 13.25 -10.57
CA THR A 60 -2.48 14.32 -10.68
C THR A 60 -1.10 13.86 -11.13
N ALA A 61 -0.77 12.57 -11.01
CA ALA A 61 0.57 12.08 -11.32
C ALA A 61 0.59 10.59 -11.67
N ASN A 62 1.70 10.18 -12.29
CA ASN A 62 2.03 8.78 -12.52
C ASN A 62 3.19 8.39 -11.60
N TYR A 63 3.17 7.14 -11.15
CA TYR A 63 4.15 6.59 -10.22
C TYR A 63 4.66 5.26 -10.74
N LYS A 64 5.93 4.96 -10.51
CA LYS A 64 6.56 3.68 -10.84
C LYS A 64 7.13 3.01 -9.59
N VAL A 65 7.28 1.69 -9.63
CA VAL A 65 7.99 0.96 -8.58
C VAL A 65 9.40 1.55 -8.40
N ALA A 66 9.76 1.84 -7.16
CA ALA A 66 11.05 2.38 -6.76
C ALA A 66 11.89 1.36 -5.96
N GLY A 67 11.24 0.44 -5.25
CA GLY A 67 11.90 -0.60 -4.47
C GLY A 67 10.89 -1.46 -3.72
N ILE A 68 11.32 -2.65 -3.30
CA ILE A 68 10.53 -3.58 -2.48
C ILE A 68 11.24 -3.70 -1.13
N ALA A 69 10.47 -3.80 -0.05
CA ALA A 69 11.01 -4.05 1.28
C ALA A 69 11.83 -5.36 1.30
N ASP A 70 12.89 -5.40 2.10
CA ASP A 70 13.72 -6.59 2.25
C ASP A 70 13.11 -7.60 3.21
N LEU A 71 12.37 -7.10 4.20
CA LEU A 71 11.81 -7.89 5.29
C LEU A 71 10.37 -7.48 5.56
N ALA A 72 9.56 -8.46 5.93
CA ALA A 72 8.25 -8.25 6.52
C ALA A 72 8.20 -8.90 7.90
N PHE A 73 7.60 -8.23 8.88
CA PHE A 73 7.36 -8.79 10.20
C PHE A 73 5.88 -8.78 10.51
N VAL A 74 5.34 -9.93 10.88
CA VAL A 74 3.96 -10.08 11.34
C VAL A 74 3.97 -9.98 12.86
N ARG A 75 3.36 -8.94 13.41
CA ARG A 75 3.31 -8.70 14.86
C ARG A 75 1.99 -9.18 15.39
N ARG A 76 2.09 -10.20 16.22
CA ARG A 76 0.97 -10.96 16.73
C ARG A 76 0.76 -10.67 18.21
N ALA A 77 -0.46 -10.33 18.62
CA ALA A 77 -0.79 -10.30 20.04
C ALA A 77 -0.62 -11.70 20.64
N THR A 78 0.06 -11.79 21.78
CA THR A 78 0.26 -13.04 22.52
C THR A 78 -0.49 -12.94 23.85
N GLY A 79 -1.77 -13.28 23.83
CA GLY A 79 -2.66 -13.26 24.99
C GLY A 79 -3.50 -14.54 25.11
N VAL A 80 -4.38 -14.57 26.12
CA VAL A 80 -5.43 -15.60 26.24
C VAL A 80 -6.38 -15.44 25.05
N ASP A 81 -6.90 -16.55 24.52
CA ASP A 81 -7.80 -16.55 23.35
C ASP A 81 -7.14 -16.04 22.05
N ASN A 82 -5.87 -16.40 21.87
CA ASN A 82 -5.14 -16.15 20.62
C ASN A 82 -5.34 -17.33 19.64
N PRO A 83 -6.13 -17.18 18.56
CA PRO A 83 -6.31 -18.25 17.58
C PRO A 83 -5.00 -18.62 16.87
N ASN A 84 -4.04 -17.70 16.80
CA ASN A 84 -2.78 -17.83 16.06
C ASN A 84 -3.04 -18.35 14.64
N GLN A 85 -4.04 -17.77 13.98
CA GLN A 85 -4.47 -18.13 12.63
C GLN A 85 -4.02 -17.07 11.63
N SER A 86 -3.97 -17.47 10.36
CA SER A 86 -3.82 -16.60 9.21
C SER A 86 -4.84 -16.97 8.16
N SER A 87 -5.40 -15.96 7.51
CA SER A 87 -6.24 -16.14 6.33
C SER A 87 -5.56 -15.45 5.15
N VAL A 88 -5.52 -16.15 4.02
CA VAL A 88 -4.96 -15.63 2.76
C VAL A 88 -5.93 -15.94 1.64
N TRP A 89 -5.88 -15.16 0.57
CA TRP A 89 -6.67 -15.40 -0.63
C TRP A 89 -5.77 -15.55 -1.84
N TYR A 90 -6.22 -16.33 -2.81
CA TYR A 90 -5.62 -16.43 -4.13
C TYR A 90 -6.71 -16.32 -5.19
N ARG A 91 -6.38 -15.68 -6.32
CA ARG A 91 -7.30 -15.60 -7.46
C ARG A 91 -7.40 -16.95 -8.16
N ASP A 92 -8.60 -17.25 -8.63
CA ASP A 92 -8.86 -18.49 -9.37
C ASP A 92 -8.10 -18.52 -10.69
N GLY A 93 -7.52 -19.68 -10.98
CA GLY A 93 -6.95 -20.03 -12.26
C GLY A 93 -8.01 -20.20 -13.36
N THR A 94 -7.55 -20.47 -14.58
CA THR A 94 -8.46 -20.74 -15.70
C THR A 94 -9.07 -22.14 -15.65
N VAL A 95 -8.46 -23.04 -14.87
CA VAL A 95 -8.94 -24.41 -14.63
C VAL A 95 -9.46 -24.51 -13.20
N SER A 96 -10.56 -25.24 -13.01
CA SER A 96 -11.14 -25.46 -11.68
C SER A 96 -10.14 -26.12 -10.74
N GLY A 97 -9.96 -25.53 -9.55
CA GLY A 97 -9.02 -26.01 -8.53
C GLY A 97 -7.59 -25.47 -8.67
N GLU A 98 -7.31 -24.65 -9.69
CA GLU A 98 -6.03 -23.95 -9.83
C GLU A 98 -6.11 -22.54 -9.23
N GLN A 99 -5.00 -22.08 -8.66
CA GLN A 99 -4.85 -20.76 -8.06
C GLN A 99 -3.72 -20.01 -8.78
N LEU A 100 -3.97 -18.77 -9.19
CA LEU A 100 -3.01 -18.01 -10.00
C LEU A 100 -1.77 -17.60 -9.21
N GLY A 101 -1.92 -17.21 -7.94
CA GLY A 101 -0.85 -16.58 -7.17
C GLY A 101 0.31 -17.53 -6.84
N ASN A 102 1.38 -16.95 -6.29
CA ASN A 102 2.53 -17.73 -5.84
C ASN A 102 2.18 -18.46 -4.55
N TYR A 103 2.46 -19.77 -4.53
CA TYR A 103 2.49 -20.52 -3.29
C TYR A 103 3.60 -19.98 -2.38
N SER A 104 3.22 -19.49 -1.20
CA SER A 104 4.16 -19.10 -0.16
C SER A 104 4.00 -20.04 1.03
N THR A 105 5.12 -20.45 1.63
CA THR A 105 5.13 -21.25 2.85
C THR A 105 5.13 -20.40 4.12
N SER A 106 5.29 -19.07 4.00
CA SER A 106 5.21 -18.16 5.13
C SER A 106 4.47 -16.86 4.83
N TYR A 107 3.80 -16.33 5.85
CA TYR A 107 3.04 -15.08 5.75
C TYR A 107 3.93 -13.87 5.43
N PRO A 108 5.10 -13.67 6.08
CA PRO A 108 6.04 -12.62 5.66
C PRO A 108 6.46 -12.72 4.18
N ALA A 109 6.77 -13.93 3.70
CA ALA A 109 7.19 -14.13 2.32
C ALA A 109 6.04 -13.90 1.31
N LEU A 110 4.79 -14.16 1.72
CA LEU A 110 3.61 -13.81 0.94
C LEU A 110 3.51 -12.29 0.79
N MET A 111 3.61 -11.55 1.91
CA MET A 111 3.41 -10.09 1.92
C MET A 111 4.53 -9.29 1.24
N LEU A 112 5.72 -9.86 1.06
CA LEU A 112 6.85 -9.23 0.36
C LEU A 112 6.79 -9.32 -1.17
N GLN A 113 5.77 -9.95 -1.72
CA GLN A 113 5.64 -10.05 -3.15
C GLN A 113 5.26 -8.68 -3.76
N ASN A 114 5.27 -8.62 -5.08
CA ASN A 114 4.57 -7.61 -5.86
C ASN A 114 3.62 -8.38 -6.77
N ASN A 115 2.54 -8.92 -6.21
CA ASN A 115 1.63 -9.81 -6.92
C ASN A 115 0.17 -9.52 -6.54
N LEU A 116 -0.65 -9.19 -7.53
CA LEU A 116 -2.09 -8.95 -7.36
C LEU A 116 -2.92 -10.24 -7.35
N ASN A 117 -2.30 -11.41 -7.58
CA ASN A 117 -2.99 -12.70 -7.63
C ASN A 117 -3.17 -13.38 -6.28
N GLY A 118 -2.76 -12.74 -5.19
CA GLY A 118 -3.00 -13.22 -3.84
C GLY A 118 -2.79 -12.12 -2.81
N GLY A 119 -3.09 -12.46 -1.56
CA GLY A 119 -3.12 -11.51 -0.47
C GLY A 119 -3.47 -12.13 0.85
N SER A 120 -3.52 -11.31 1.90
CA SER A 120 -4.14 -11.69 3.17
C SER A 120 -5.61 -11.33 3.18
N ASP A 121 -6.38 -12.08 3.99
CA ASP A 121 -7.80 -11.87 4.21
C ASP A 121 -8.02 -11.50 5.68
N ASN A 122 -8.86 -10.50 5.94
CA ASN A 122 -9.19 -10.06 7.30
C ASN A 122 -7.95 -9.83 8.18
N THR A 123 -6.96 -9.13 7.62
CA THR A 123 -5.58 -9.13 8.11
C THR A 123 -5.45 -8.81 9.60
N PHE A 124 -6.24 -7.85 10.09
CA PHE A 124 -6.18 -7.39 11.48
C PHE A 124 -7.43 -7.80 12.29
N ALA A 125 -8.22 -8.75 11.79
CA ALA A 125 -9.36 -9.26 12.54
C ALA A 125 -8.86 -10.17 13.65
N ASN A 126 -9.08 -9.76 14.90
CA ASN A 126 -8.63 -10.47 16.09
C ASN A 126 -9.78 -11.25 16.79
N GLY A 127 -10.97 -11.23 16.19
CA GLY A 127 -12.19 -11.87 16.70
C GLY A 127 -12.79 -11.18 17.91
N THR A 128 -13.99 -11.63 18.28
CA THR A 128 -14.56 -11.30 19.59
C THR A 128 -14.18 -12.42 20.56
N GLN A 129 -13.66 -12.06 21.74
CA GLN A 129 -13.31 -13.00 22.80
C GLN A 129 -14.43 -14.04 23.00
N GLY A 130 -14.11 -15.33 22.82
CA GLY A 130 -15.06 -16.44 23.02
C GLY A 130 -15.91 -16.86 21.80
N SER A 131 -15.78 -16.21 20.63
CA SER A 131 -16.46 -16.60 19.38
C SER A 131 -15.48 -16.73 18.22
N HIS A 132 -14.34 -17.39 18.45
CA HIS A 132 -13.33 -17.69 17.42
C HIS A 132 -13.96 -18.42 16.24
N VAL A 133 -14.42 -17.66 15.26
CA VAL A 133 -14.77 -18.19 13.96
C VAL A 133 -13.46 -18.37 13.20
N ALA A 134 -13.44 -19.29 12.24
CA ALA A 134 -12.23 -19.65 11.49
C ALA A 134 -11.60 -18.49 10.67
N GLN A 135 -12.08 -17.26 10.84
CA GLN A 135 -11.63 -16.05 10.17
C GLN A 135 -10.78 -15.15 11.09
N ASP A 136 -10.75 -15.42 12.41
CA ASP A 136 -10.08 -14.56 13.37
C ASP A 136 -8.59 -14.93 13.47
N GLY A 137 -7.73 -13.94 13.19
CA GLY A 137 -6.30 -13.98 13.43
C GLY A 137 -5.94 -13.36 14.78
N ASN A 138 -4.71 -12.88 14.87
CA ASN A 138 -4.19 -12.17 16.04
C ASN A 138 -3.12 -11.16 15.64
N ILE A 139 -3.16 -10.70 14.39
CA ILE A 139 -2.15 -9.80 13.83
C ILE A 139 -2.58 -8.38 14.19
N GLU A 140 -1.70 -7.67 14.87
CA GLU A 140 -1.92 -6.29 15.32
C GLU A 140 -1.21 -5.28 14.40
N ARG A 141 -0.13 -5.73 13.76
CA ARG A 141 0.73 -4.86 12.95
C ARG A 141 1.51 -5.67 11.92
N LEU A 142 1.63 -5.15 10.71
CA LEU A 142 2.57 -5.64 9.70
C LEU A 142 3.66 -4.59 9.49
N ASP A 143 4.93 -4.95 9.64
CA ASP A 143 6.07 -4.06 9.38
C ASP A 143 6.74 -4.45 8.06
N PHE A 144 6.89 -3.50 7.13
CA PHE A 144 7.67 -3.66 5.90
C PHE A 144 8.96 -2.84 6.03
N VAL A 145 10.12 -3.51 5.92
CA VAL A 145 11.40 -2.93 6.31
C VAL A 145 12.41 -2.94 5.18
N PHE A 146 13.04 -1.79 4.93
CA PHE A 146 14.20 -1.62 4.07
C PHE A 146 15.46 -1.66 4.95
N SER A 147 16.26 -2.72 4.85
CA SER A 147 17.30 -3.11 5.81
C SER A 147 18.47 -2.13 5.90
N GLY A 148 18.66 -1.27 4.90
CA GLY A 148 19.65 -0.18 4.93
C GLY A 148 19.06 1.19 5.32
N GLY A 149 17.74 1.26 5.53
CA GLY A 149 16.98 2.49 5.46
C GLY A 149 17.01 3.11 4.06
N MET A 150 16.26 4.19 3.90
CA MET A 150 16.25 5.00 2.68
C MET A 150 16.03 6.47 3.02
N THR A 151 16.59 7.35 2.19
CA THR A 151 16.36 8.80 2.31
C THR A 151 15.03 9.15 1.65
N ALA A 152 14.06 9.59 2.45
CA ALA A 152 12.75 10.01 1.97
C ALA A 152 12.88 11.19 0.98
N SER A 153 12.11 11.15 -0.09
CA SER A 153 12.00 12.27 -1.04
C SER A 153 10.55 12.72 -1.19
N ALA A 154 10.33 13.96 -1.64
CA ALA A 154 8.98 14.45 -1.93
C ALA A 154 8.29 13.67 -3.07
N ALA A 155 9.07 13.01 -3.93
CA ALA A 155 8.56 12.18 -5.01
C ALA A 155 8.21 10.76 -4.56
N GLN A 156 8.53 10.37 -3.33
CA GLN A 156 8.29 9.04 -2.82
C GLN A 156 6.89 8.91 -2.23
N VAL A 157 6.26 7.76 -2.46
CA VAL A 157 4.96 7.40 -1.88
C VAL A 157 4.94 5.91 -1.49
N PHE A 158 4.02 5.58 -0.60
CA PHE A 158 3.60 4.20 -0.36
C PHE A 158 2.19 4.00 -0.90
N ALA A 159 1.89 2.81 -1.41
CA ALA A 159 0.57 2.47 -1.90
C ALA A 159 0.09 1.20 -1.20
N VAL A 160 -1.22 1.16 -0.94
CA VAL A 160 -1.89 -0.01 -0.37
C VAL A 160 -2.98 -0.44 -1.34
N PHE A 161 -2.97 -1.72 -1.66
CA PHE A 161 -3.95 -2.39 -2.50
C PHE A 161 -4.70 -3.43 -1.66
N GLU A 162 -6.00 -3.47 -1.85
CA GLU A 162 -6.93 -4.32 -1.11
C GLU A 162 -7.95 -4.95 -2.06
N ARG A 163 -8.29 -6.21 -1.82
CA ARG A 163 -9.41 -6.88 -2.47
C ARG A 163 -10.72 -6.40 -1.83
N GLY A 164 -11.65 -5.92 -2.63
CA GLY A 164 -12.93 -5.45 -2.12
C GLY A 164 -13.86 -4.98 -3.23
N ASP A 165 -15.14 -4.85 -2.89
CA ASP A 165 -16.11 -4.24 -3.79
C ASP A 165 -16.03 -2.72 -3.76
N VAL A 166 -16.39 -2.08 -4.87
CA VAL A 166 -16.41 -0.62 -4.97
C VAL A 166 -17.34 -0.04 -3.89
N GLY A 167 -16.81 0.86 -3.06
CA GLY A 167 -17.53 1.48 -1.96
C GLY A 167 -17.62 0.64 -0.68
N VAL A 168 -16.97 -0.53 -0.64
CA VAL A 168 -16.96 -1.45 0.51
C VAL A 168 -15.53 -1.87 0.90
N HIS A 169 -14.50 -1.21 0.37
CA HIS A 169 -13.13 -1.41 0.85
C HIS A 169 -12.98 -1.00 2.31
N ASP A 170 -12.16 -1.76 3.02
CA ASP A 170 -11.93 -1.64 4.44
C ASP A 170 -11.05 -0.44 4.79
N LEU A 171 -11.10 -0.11 6.07
CA LEU A 171 -10.25 0.90 6.67
C LEU A 171 -9.05 0.24 7.35
N PHE A 172 -7.97 0.99 7.42
CA PHE A 172 -6.74 0.59 8.08
C PHE A 172 -5.96 1.84 8.49
N LYS A 173 -4.84 1.67 9.18
CA LYS A 173 -3.89 2.75 9.42
C LYS A 173 -2.49 2.39 8.98
N ILE A 174 -1.71 3.42 8.68
CA ILE A 174 -0.33 3.36 8.23
C ILE A 174 0.51 4.40 8.97
N ALA A 175 1.76 4.04 9.27
CA ALA A 175 2.77 4.98 9.77
C ALA A 175 4.15 4.60 9.23
N VAL A 176 4.98 5.60 8.93
CA VAL A 176 6.36 5.37 8.47
C VAL A 176 7.27 5.07 9.64
N ILE A 177 8.11 4.05 9.51
CA ILE A 177 9.12 3.69 10.49
C ILE A 177 10.31 4.63 10.30
N THR A 178 10.58 5.50 11.28
CA THR A 178 11.68 6.48 11.24
C THR A 178 12.91 6.03 12.03
N GLY A 179 12.76 4.99 12.85
CA GLY A 179 13.83 4.37 13.61
C GLY A 179 13.61 2.86 13.69
N TRP A 180 14.69 2.09 13.61
CA TRP A 180 14.65 0.63 13.68
C TRP A 180 15.77 0.10 14.57
N ASP A 181 15.43 -0.87 15.40
CA ASP A 181 16.38 -1.68 16.17
C ASP A 181 16.63 -2.98 15.42
N PHE A 182 17.80 -3.08 14.77
CA PHE A 182 18.21 -4.26 14.03
C PHE A 182 18.58 -5.46 14.91
N VAL A 183 18.85 -5.25 16.20
CA VAL A 183 19.16 -6.33 17.13
C VAL A 183 17.88 -7.07 17.52
N ASN A 184 16.84 -6.31 17.86
CA ASN A 184 15.56 -6.87 18.30
C ASN A 184 14.53 -6.99 17.18
N ASN A 185 14.86 -6.50 15.98
CA ASN A 185 13.97 -6.41 14.82
C ASN A 185 12.64 -5.74 15.19
N VAL A 186 12.68 -4.51 15.71
CA VAL A 186 11.49 -3.73 16.06
C VAL A 186 11.66 -2.24 15.69
N PRO A 187 10.56 -1.56 15.31
CA PRO A 187 10.55 -0.10 15.20
C PRO A 187 10.89 0.57 16.52
N THR A 188 11.63 1.68 16.47
CA THR A 188 11.96 2.53 17.64
C THR A 188 11.32 3.91 17.57
N SER A 189 10.82 4.32 16.40
CA SER A 189 10.05 5.55 16.23
C SER A 189 9.23 5.53 14.94
N TYR A 190 8.17 6.32 14.91
CA TYR A 190 7.25 6.46 13.78
C TYR A 190 7.02 7.92 13.39
N GLY A 191 6.65 8.12 12.12
CA GLY A 191 5.97 9.31 11.64
C GLY A 191 4.51 9.38 12.12
N THR A 192 3.67 10.12 11.39
CA THR A 192 2.26 10.27 11.73
C THR A 192 1.47 9.00 11.42
N LEU A 193 0.60 8.58 12.35
CA LEU A 193 -0.43 7.57 12.11
C LEU A 193 -1.58 8.18 11.31
N THR A 194 -1.91 7.60 10.16
CA THR A 194 -3.02 8.05 9.31
C THR A 194 -3.62 6.88 8.54
N GLY A 195 -4.69 7.09 7.78
CA GLY A 195 -5.38 6.05 7.03
C GLY A 195 -6.64 6.57 6.34
N PRO A 196 -7.27 5.79 5.46
CA PRO A 196 -8.58 6.13 4.92
C PRO A 196 -9.59 6.36 6.04
N SER A 197 -10.44 7.35 5.87
CA SER A 197 -11.51 7.67 6.83
C SER A 197 -12.84 7.02 6.43
N THR A 198 -13.03 6.73 5.14
CA THR A 198 -14.24 6.13 4.58
C THR A 198 -13.89 5.21 3.40
N SER A 199 -14.77 4.26 3.07
CA SER A 199 -14.60 3.41 1.90
C SER A 199 -14.60 4.19 0.57
N ALA A 200 -15.19 5.40 0.55
CA ALA A 200 -15.17 6.28 -0.63
C ALA A 200 -13.76 6.80 -0.97
N ASP A 201 -12.83 6.76 -0.03
CA ASP A 201 -11.45 7.20 -0.22
C ASP A 201 -10.66 6.32 -1.20
N TRP A 202 -11.14 5.10 -1.45
CA TRP A 202 -10.60 4.17 -2.45
C TRP A 202 -10.98 4.52 -3.88
N GLY A 203 -11.85 5.52 -4.09
CA GLY A 203 -12.34 5.95 -5.38
C GLY A 203 -13.62 5.25 -5.83
N THR A 204 -14.08 5.57 -7.04
CA THR A 204 -15.38 5.11 -7.58
C THR A 204 -15.28 3.85 -8.43
N SER A 205 -14.09 3.24 -8.52
CA SER A 205 -13.85 2.05 -9.33
C SER A 205 -12.62 1.30 -8.83
N ASN A 206 -12.65 -0.03 -8.96
CA ASN A 206 -11.47 -0.86 -8.70
C ASN A 206 -10.44 -0.72 -9.83
N VAL A 207 -9.16 -0.71 -9.47
CA VAL A 207 -8.03 -0.65 -10.40
C VAL A 207 -7.76 -2.01 -11.07
N VAL A 208 -8.23 -3.10 -10.45
CA VAL A 208 -8.36 -4.43 -11.06
C VAL A 208 -9.82 -4.84 -11.00
N GLY A 209 -10.39 -5.24 -12.14
CA GLY A 209 -11.77 -5.73 -12.20
C GLY A 209 -11.98 -6.99 -11.37
N SER A 210 -13.24 -7.27 -11.03
CA SER A 210 -13.57 -8.41 -10.17
C SER A 210 -13.17 -9.76 -10.76
N SER A 211 -12.74 -10.66 -9.89
CA SER A 211 -12.37 -12.03 -10.25
C SER A 211 -12.65 -13.00 -9.11
N GLY A 212 -12.87 -14.26 -9.49
CA GLY A 212 -12.95 -15.38 -8.56
C GLY A 212 -11.73 -15.47 -7.65
N TYR A 213 -11.95 -15.85 -6.40
CA TYR A 213 -10.89 -16.16 -5.43
C TYR A 213 -11.31 -17.32 -4.52
N HIS A 214 -10.31 -17.98 -3.93
CA HIS A 214 -10.49 -18.89 -2.80
C HIS A 214 -9.73 -18.38 -1.57
N LEU A 215 -10.33 -18.53 -0.38
CA LEU A 215 -9.67 -18.27 0.90
C LEU A 215 -9.03 -19.52 1.46
N PHE A 216 -7.80 -19.41 1.94
CA PHE A 216 -7.02 -20.45 2.59
C PHE A 216 -6.78 -20.05 4.04
N ARG A 217 -7.11 -20.95 4.96
CA ARG A 217 -6.99 -20.73 6.40
C ARG A 217 -5.88 -21.58 6.98
N TYR A 218 -5.05 -20.98 7.82
CA TYR A 218 -3.92 -21.66 8.47
C TYR A 218 -4.01 -21.47 9.98
N ASN A 219 -3.80 -22.55 10.73
CA ASN A 219 -3.90 -22.57 12.20
C ASN A 219 -2.55 -22.56 12.92
N THR A 220 -1.48 -22.19 12.21
CA THR A 220 -0.10 -22.20 12.72
C THR A 220 0.60 -20.85 12.49
N GLY A 221 -0.13 -19.76 12.71
CA GLY A 221 0.37 -18.40 12.63
C GLY A 221 0.93 -18.11 11.24
N ASP A 222 2.21 -17.79 11.17
CA ASP A 222 2.88 -17.40 9.93
C ASP A 222 3.19 -18.58 9.00
N ASN A 223 2.99 -19.84 9.42
CA ASN A 223 3.23 -21.01 8.60
C ASN A 223 2.05 -21.29 7.66
N LEU A 224 2.31 -21.25 6.34
CA LEU A 224 1.32 -21.40 5.29
C LEU A 224 1.44 -22.75 4.54
N THR A 225 1.93 -23.80 5.21
CA THR A 225 2.18 -25.10 4.56
C THR A 225 1.02 -26.07 4.54
N THR A 226 0.05 -25.90 5.45
CA THR A 226 -1.11 -26.80 5.57
C THR A 226 -2.34 -26.01 5.94
N SER A 227 -3.17 -25.71 4.94
CA SER A 227 -4.47 -25.09 5.17
C SER A 227 -5.47 -26.04 5.82
N THR A 228 -6.36 -25.52 6.66
CA THR A 228 -7.45 -26.24 7.32
C THR A 228 -8.77 -26.11 6.58
N ALA A 229 -8.88 -25.11 5.69
CA ALA A 229 -10.00 -24.90 4.80
C ALA A 229 -9.54 -24.10 3.57
N HIS A 230 -10.12 -24.41 2.42
CA HIS A 230 -9.91 -23.67 1.17
C HIS A 230 -11.21 -23.42 0.37
N SER A 231 -12.39 -23.54 1.00
CA SER A 231 -13.67 -23.66 0.29
C SER A 231 -14.50 -22.38 0.20
N GLU A 232 -14.08 -21.29 0.83
CA GLU A 232 -14.79 -20.02 0.72
C GLU A 232 -14.39 -19.33 -0.57
N THR A 233 -15.38 -19.08 -1.43
CA THR A 233 -15.19 -18.52 -2.76
C THR A 233 -16.02 -17.26 -2.92
N GLY A 234 -15.48 -16.26 -3.59
CA GLY A 234 -16.22 -15.05 -3.94
C GLY A 234 -15.68 -14.40 -5.21
N SER A 235 -16.19 -13.21 -5.53
CA SER A 235 -15.67 -12.41 -6.63
C SER A 235 -15.63 -10.96 -6.23
N GLN A 236 -14.44 -10.38 -6.22
CA GLN A 236 -14.19 -8.98 -5.86
C GLN A 236 -13.04 -8.44 -6.70
N GLY A 237 -12.99 -7.12 -6.86
CA GLY A 237 -11.87 -6.46 -7.55
C GLY A 237 -10.82 -5.99 -6.56
N VAL A 238 -9.87 -5.19 -7.04
CA VAL A 238 -8.81 -4.61 -6.20
C VAL A 238 -8.88 -3.09 -6.25
N GLY A 239 -8.99 -2.45 -5.09
CA GLY A 239 -8.85 -1.01 -4.90
C GLY A 239 -7.38 -0.62 -4.66
N GLY A 240 -7.06 0.65 -4.81
CA GLY A 240 -5.73 1.15 -4.48
C GLY A 240 -5.77 2.58 -3.96
N ILE A 241 -5.01 2.85 -2.90
CA ILE A 241 -4.78 4.20 -2.39
C ILE A 241 -3.29 4.44 -2.17
N MET A 242 -2.86 5.70 -2.23
CA MET A 242 -1.49 6.10 -1.96
C MET A 242 -1.37 7.15 -0.86
N PHE A 243 -0.21 7.14 -0.19
CA PHE A 243 0.19 8.08 0.85
C PHE A 243 1.53 8.71 0.48
N THR A 244 1.55 10.04 0.43
CA THR A 244 2.77 10.82 0.28
C THR A 244 3.56 10.87 1.58
N MET A 245 4.87 11.08 1.49
CA MET A 245 5.71 11.30 2.68
C MET A 245 5.19 12.44 3.56
N ALA A 246 4.67 13.52 2.97
CA ALA A 246 4.14 14.66 3.71
C ALA A 246 2.90 14.30 4.56
N GLN A 247 1.98 13.50 4.03
CA GLN A 247 0.81 13.00 4.78
C GLN A 247 1.22 12.12 5.96
N LEU A 248 2.31 11.38 5.79
CA LEU A 248 2.89 10.51 6.82
C LEU A 248 3.79 11.28 7.80
N GLY A 249 3.81 12.62 7.72
CA GLY A 249 4.61 13.47 8.61
C GLY A 249 6.11 13.44 8.35
N ILE A 250 6.54 12.98 7.17
CA ILE A 250 7.94 12.79 6.81
C ILE A 250 8.42 13.93 5.92
N THR A 251 9.44 14.64 6.39
CA THR A 251 10.13 15.68 5.62
C THR A 251 11.15 15.05 4.67
N PRO A 252 11.28 15.51 3.41
CA PRO A 252 12.35 15.05 2.52
C PRO A 252 13.74 15.17 3.16
N GLY A 253 14.60 14.18 2.92
CA GLY A 253 15.91 14.06 3.56
C GLY A 253 15.91 13.24 4.86
N THR A 254 14.74 12.94 5.44
CA THR A 254 14.62 12.05 6.61
C THR A 254 15.00 10.62 6.23
N THR A 255 15.76 9.93 7.09
CA THR A 255 15.99 8.48 6.92
C THR A 255 14.77 7.74 7.44
N ILE A 256 14.22 6.85 6.61
CA ILE A 256 13.10 5.98 6.95
C ILE A 256 13.52 4.53 6.76
N TYR A 257 12.97 3.62 7.54
CA TYR A 257 13.26 2.19 7.48
C TYR A 257 12.10 1.39 6.88
N GLY A 258 11.02 2.06 6.46
CA GLY A 258 9.86 1.45 5.84
C GLY A 258 8.57 1.95 6.45
N TYR A 259 7.56 1.11 6.55
CA TYR A 259 6.27 1.47 7.12
C TYR A 259 5.59 0.29 7.78
N SER A 260 4.65 0.60 8.65
CA SER A 260 3.78 -0.39 9.28
C SER A 260 2.34 -0.16 8.88
N LEU A 261 1.59 -1.25 8.72
CA LEU A 261 0.13 -1.27 8.59
C LEU A 261 -0.49 -1.77 9.90
N PHE A 262 -1.66 -1.23 10.21
CA PHE A 262 -2.38 -1.40 11.47
C PHE A 262 -3.87 -1.57 11.21
N GLY A 263 -4.58 -2.22 12.15
CA GLY A 263 -6.04 -2.14 12.23
C GLY A 263 -6.53 -0.71 12.34
N ASN A 264 -7.74 -0.43 11.87
CA ASN A 264 -8.32 0.92 11.89
C ASN A 264 -8.63 1.43 13.30
N ASP A 265 -8.83 0.54 14.25
CA ASP A 265 -9.09 0.84 15.67
C ASP A 265 -7.82 1.19 16.45
N VAL A 266 -6.63 0.92 15.91
CA VAL A 266 -5.35 1.31 16.52
C VAL A 266 -5.26 2.82 16.70
N THR A 267 -4.77 3.28 17.85
CA THR A 267 -4.59 4.71 18.14
C THR A 267 -3.23 4.96 18.78
N ASP A 268 -2.60 6.09 18.45
CA ASP A 268 -1.36 6.52 19.10
C ASP A 268 -1.62 7.39 20.34
N GLY A 269 -2.89 7.73 20.64
CA GLY A 269 -3.24 8.65 21.72
C GLY A 269 -2.58 10.03 21.63
N GLY A 270 -2.20 10.46 20.42
CA GLY A 270 -1.44 11.69 20.17
C GLY A 270 0.08 11.56 20.35
N ASN A 271 0.60 10.35 20.53
CA ASN A 271 2.05 10.10 20.65
C ASN A 271 2.45 8.84 19.88
N SER A 272 3.16 9.01 18.77
CA SER A 272 3.59 7.91 17.89
C SER A 272 4.51 6.87 18.56
N ALA A 273 5.12 7.18 19.71
CA ALA A 273 5.85 6.20 20.50
C ALA A 273 4.96 5.04 21.01
N ASN A 274 3.65 5.28 21.15
CA ASN A 274 2.68 4.26 21.56
C ASN A 274 2.50 3.15 20.52
N LEU A 275 2.89 3.39 19.25
CA LEU A 275 2.80 2.40 18.17
C LEU A 275 3.90 1.32 18.23
N ILE A 276 4.92 1.51 19.07
CA ILE A 276 6.05 0.58 19.18
C ILE A 276 5.58 -0.73 19.84
N ASN A 277 4.82 -0.62 20.93
CA ASN A 277 4.37 -1.76 21.73
C ASN A 277 2.99 -2.26 21.24
N TYR A 278 3.01 -3.15 20.24
CA TYR A 278 1.83 -3.79 19.67
C TYR A 278 1.07 -4.71 20.64
N ALA A 279 1.64 -5.01 21.82
CA ALA A 279 0.96 -5.78 22.85
C ALA A 279 0.16 -4.90 23.84
N ASN A 280 0.22 -3.58 23.71
CA ASN A 280 -0.53 -2.68 24.58
C ASN A 280 -1.98 -2.53 24.10
N SER A 281 -2.91 -3.19 24.80
CA SER A 281 -4.33 -3.19 24.48
C SER A 281 -5.03 -1.83 24.55
N THR A 282 -4.38 -0.80 25.12
CA THR A 282 -4.89 0.59 25.10
C THR A 282 -4.76 1.19 23.71
N TYR A 283 -3.74 0.79 22.96
CA TYR A 283 -3.40 1.35 21.65
C TYR A 283 -3.65 0.36 20.50
N PHE A 284 -3.65 -0.94 20.81
CA PHE A 284 -3.90 -2.06 19.91
C PHE A 284 -5.04 -2.92 20.49
N PRO A 285 -6.32 -2.55 20.26
CA PRO A 285 -7.43 -3.30 20.82
C PRO A 285 -7.44 -4.74 20.32
N SER A 286 -7.49 -5.72 21.22
CA SER A 286 -7.48 -7.15 20.85
C SER A 286 -8.84 -7.68 20.39
N ASN A 287 -9.81 -6.79 20.16
CA ASN A 287 -11.18 -7.11 19.78
C ASN A 287 -11.56 -6.47 18.44
N THR A 288 -10.57 -6.19 17.60
CA THR A 288 -10.75 -5.69 16.24
C THR A 288 -11.63 -6.66 15.44
N SER A 289 -12.82 -6.20 15.06
CA SER A 289 -13.79 -7.02 14.32
C SER A 289 -13.60 -6.88 12.81
N ASN A 290 -13.77 -8.00 12.09
CA ASN A 290 -13.96 -7.99 10.64
C ASN A 290 -15.30 -7.38 10.23
N ALA A 291 -16.37 -7.59 11.02
CA ALA A 291 -17.72 -7.15 10.69
C ALA A 291 -17.92 -5.63 10.76
N THR A 292 -17.07 -4.91 11.49
CA THR A 292 -17.14 -3.44 11.62
C THR A 292 -16.14 -2.71 10.72
N GLY A 293 -15.54 -3.39 9.74
CA GLY A 293 -14.56 -2.82 8.80
C GLY A 293 -13.31 -2.28 9.49
N SER A 294 -13.02 -2.73 10.72
CA SER A 294 -11.92 -2.22 11.55
C SER A 294 -10.67 -3.09 11.47
N GLY A 295 -10.84 -4.39 11.22
CA GLY A 295 -9.73 -5.32 10.96
C GLY A 295 -9.87 -6.13 9.67
N GLY A 296 -10.90 -5.82 8.88
CA GLY A 296 -11.31 -6.59 7.71
C GLY A 296 -10.35 -6.58 6.52
N ILE A 297 -9.37 -5.68 6.52
CA ILE A 297 -8.59 -5.39 5.30
C ILE A 297 -7.99 -6.63 4.63
N ASP A 298 -8.38 -6.81 3.37
CA ASP A 298 -7.98 -7.89 2.49
C ASP A 298 -6.78 -7.50 1.60
N LEU A 299 -5.63 -7.27 2.22
CA LEU A 299 -4.42 -6.76 1.55
C LEU A 299 -3.99 -7.63 0.36
N ALA A 300 -3.78 -7.03 -0.80
CA ALA A 300 -3.03 -7.68 -1.88
C ALA A 300 -1.54 -7.73 -1.56
N THR A 301 -0.81 -8.71 -2.09
CA THR A 301 0.65 -8.82 -1.90
C THR A 301 1.46 -7.81 -2.72
N VAL A 302 1.07 -6.54 -2.73
CA VAL A 302 1.83 -5.40 -3.31
C VAL A 302 2.24 -4.41 -2.21
N ASN A 303 1.81 -4.66 -0.98
CA ASN A 303 1.91 -3.72 0.15
C ASN A 303 3.27 -3.73 0.85
N GLY A 304 4.30 -4.33 0.23
CA GLY A 304 5.71 -4.16 0.59
C GLY A 304 6.50 -3.28 -0.38
N VAL A 305 5.81 -2.61 -1.32
CA VAL A 305 6.42 -1.87 -2.43
C VAL A 305 6.43 -0.35 -2.16
N SER A 306 7.54 0.29 -2.48
CA SER A 306 7.67 1.75 -2.55
C SER A 306 7.58 2.24 -3.98
N PHE A 307 7.01 3.42 -4.17
CA PHE A 307 6.83 4.02 -5.49
C PHE A 307 7.40 5.43 -5.54
N SER A 308 7.71 5.89 -6.75
CA SER A 308 8.16 7.25 -6.98
C SER A 308 7.48 7.87 -8.19
N VAL A 309 7.21 9.17 -8.11
CA VAL A 309 6.66 9.97 -9.22
C VAL A 309 7.52 9.77 -10.47
N ILE A 310 6.86 9.48 -11.59
CA ILE A 310 7.47 9.53 -12.92
C ILE A 310 7.48 11.01 -13.32
N PRO A 311 8.65 11.66 -13.44
CA PRO A 311 8.70 13.05 -13.85
C PRO A 311 8.02 13.20 -15.21
N GLU A 312 7.09 14.16 -15.33
CA GLU A 312 6.57 14.53 -16.65
C GLU A 312 7.75 14.94 -17.53
N ALA A 313 7.72 14.54 -18.82
CA ALA A 313 8.68 15.04 -19.78
C ALA A 313 8.64 16.56 -19.73
N SER A 314 9.73 17.20 -19.29
CA SER A 314 9.61 18.57 -18.81
C SER A 314 9.05 19.48 -19.90
N THR A 315 7.91 20.10 -19.61
CA THR A 315 7.30 21.11 -20.49
C THR A 315 8.28 22.25 -20.76
N TYR A 316 9.26 22.45 -19.85
CA TYR A 316 10.40 23.34 -20.02
C TYR A 316 11.39 22.89 -21.10
N ALA A 317 11.68 21.59 -21.24
CA ALA A 317 12.48 21.09 -22.36
C ALA A 317 11.75 21.29 -23.69
N LEU A 318 10.43 21.03 -23.73
CA LEU A 318 9.60 21.32 -24.91
C LEU A 318 9.54 22.82 -25.20
N GLY A 319 9.39 23.66 -24.18
CA GLY A 319 9.43 25.12 -24.30
C GLY A 319 10.79 25.63 -24.77
N GLY A 320 11.88 25.05 -24.28
CA GLY A 320 13.24 25.34 -24.70
C GLY A 320 13.47 24.96 -26.16
N VAL A 321 13.02 23.78 -26.59
CA VAL A 321 13.06 23.35 -28.00
C VAL A 321 12.23 24.28 -28.88
N ALA A 322 11.02 24.64 -28.46
CA ALA A 322 10.17 25.58 -29.19
C ALA A 322 10.81 26.98 -29.32
N ALA A 323 11.43 27.49 -28.26
CA ALA A 323 12.16 28.76 -28.28
C ALA A 323 13.38 28.72 -29.22
N MET A 324 14.15 27.62 -29.19
CA MET A 324 15.28 27.42 -30.11
C MET A 324 14.83 27.37 -31.56
N ILE A 325 13.76 26.62 -31.88
CA ILE A 325 13.17 26.58 -33.22
C ILE A 325 12.69 27.98 -33.64
N GLY A 326 12.02 28.71 -32.73
CA GLY A 326 11.58 30.09 -32.96
C GLY A 326 12.74 31.03 -33.30
N ALA A 327 13.84 30.95 -32.57
CA ALA A 327 15.05 31.74 -32.81
C ALA A 327 15.69 31.41 -34.18
N ILE A 328 15.79 30.13 -34.53
CA ILE A 328 16.31 29.68 -35.84
C ILE A 328 15.45 30.22 -36.99
N VAL A 329 14.12 30.11 -36.88
CA VAL A 329 13.18 30.61 -37.89
C VAL A 329 13.26 32.14 -38.01
N PHE A 330 13.33 32.85 -36.89
CA PHE A 330 13.47 34.31 -36.88
C PHE A 330 14.78 34.77 -37.53
N HIS A 331 15.89 34.11 -37.20
CA HIS A 331 17.20 34.42 -37.78
C HIS A 331 17.23 34.18 -39.30
N ARG A 332 16.66 33.05 -39.76
CA ARG A 332 16.51 32.76 -41.19
C ARG A 332 15.66 33.80 -41.93
N ARG A 333 14.59 34.30 -41.31
CA ARG A 333 13.74 35.37 -41.88
C ARG A 333 14.50 36.69 -42.01
N ARG A 334 15.30 37.06 -41.00
CA ARG A 334 16.17 38.25 -41.05
C ARG A 334 17.23 38.14 -42.15
N ALA A 335 17.95 37.02 -42.23
CA ALA A 335 18.96 36.80 -43.27
C ALA A 335 18.38 36.91 -44.69
N LYS A 336 17.19 36.34 -44.94
CA LYS A 336 16.51 36.44 -46.25
C LYS A 336 16.06 37.86 -46.59
N ARG A 337 15.73 38.71 -45.61
CA ARG A 337 15.39 40.12 -45.85
C ARG A 337 16.63 40.94 -46.16
N ALA A 338 17.74 40.69 -45.47
CA ALA A 338 19.01 41.35 -45.74
C ALA A 338 19.56 41.02 -47.13
N ALA A 339 19.38 39.79 -47.62
CA ALA A 339 19.82 39.38 -48.96
C ALA A 339 18.95 39.96 -50.11
N LYS A 340 17.82 40.61 -49.81
CA LYS A 340 16.92 41.24 -50.80
C LYS A 340 17.01 42.77 -50.81
N ALA A 341 17.76 43.36 -49.88
CA ALA A 341 18.03 44.79 -49.81
C ALA A 341 19.41 45.05 -50.42
#